data_AF-A0A1A8CY55-F1
#
_entry.id   AF-A0A1A8CY55-F1
#
_cell.length_a   1.000
_cell.length_b   1.000
_cell.length_c   1.000
_cell.angle_alpha   90.00
_cell.angle_beta   90.00
_cell.angle_gamma   90.00
#
_symmetry.space_group_name_H-M   'P 1'
#
loop_
_entity.id
_entity.type
_entity.pdbx_description
1 polymer ?
#
loop_
_entity_poly.entity_id
_entity_poly.type
_entity_poly.pdbx_seq_one_letter_code
_entity_poly.pdbx_strand_id
1 'polypeptide(L)'
;MVLTGKRSEKGPACWKRRVKSEYMRLRQLKRFRRADEVKSMFNSNRQKIMERTDILNQEWKTRRIQPVHIMTSVSSLRGSRECTVDTGFSEFSRQVIPLKTLNAVASVPVMYSWSPLQQNFMVEDETVLHNIPYMGDEILDQDGTFIEELIKNYDGKVHGDRECGFINDEIFVELVSALSQYSDNEDDDEDEEEQDFKVDKMDLCDGKEQPEDHRKDRLEGRTNDINKKFPSDKIFEAISSMFPDKGSTEELKEKYKELTEQQLPGALPPECTPNIDGPNARSVQREQSLHSFHTLFCRRCFKYDCFL
;
A
#
# COMPACT_ATOMS: atom_id res chain seq x y z
N MET A 1 -9.17 -5.61 -56.87
CA MET A 1 -9.22 -4.66 -55.74
C MET A 1 -9.74 -5.40 -54.52
N VAL A 2 -8.82 -5.88 -53.68
CA VAL A 2 -9.15 -6.41 -52.35
C VAL A 2 -8.12 -5.78 -51.43
N LEU A 3 -8.54 -4.77 -50.68
CA LEU A 3 -7.76 -4.19 -49.60
C LEU A 3 -8.33 -4.73 -48.30
N THR A 4 -7.68 -5.76 -47.76
CA THR A 4 -7.90 -6.23 -46.39
C THR A 4 -7.20 -5.26 -45.45
N GLY A 5 -7.96 -4.41 -44.75
CA GLY A 5 -7.46 -3.61 -43.64
C GLY A 5 -7.07 -4.53 -42.48
N LYS A 6 -5.78 -4.56 -42.13
CA LYS A 6 -5.32 -5.12 -40.87
C LYS A 6 -5.71 -4.15 -39.76
N ARG A 7 -6.67 -4.54 -38.91
CA ARG A 7 -6.84 -3.90 -37.59
C ARG A 7 -5.62 -4.29 -36.75
N SER A 8 -4.83 -3.31 -36.34
CA SER A 8 -3.70 -3.51 -35.43
C SER A 8 -4.23 -3.75 -34.01
N GLU A 9 -4.40 -5.01 -33.64
CA GLU A 9 -4.55 -5.41 -32.24
C GLU A 9 -3.16 -5.39 -31.57
N LYS A 10 -2.64 -4.20 -31.23
CA LYS A 10 -1.58 -4.09 -30.21
C LYS A 10 -2.20 -4.56 -28.88
N GLY A 11 -2.01 -5.85 -28.58
CA GLY A 11 -2.83 -6.60 -27.63
C GLY A 11 -2.62 -6.28 -26.13
N PRO A 12 -3.45 -6.89 -25.24
CA PRO A 12 -3.44 -6.67 -23.79
C PRO A 12 -2.07 -6.87 -23.13
N ALA A 13 -1.22 -7.74 -23.67
CA ALA A 13 0.11 -8.02 -23.14
C ALA A 13 1.11 -6.86 -23.33
N CYS A 14 0.97 -6.06 -24.40
CA CYS A 14 1.82 -4.90 -24.64
C CYS A 14 1.58 -3.83 -23.56
N TRP A 15 0.31 -3.55 -23.26
CA TRP A 15 -0.08 -2.62 -22.19
C TRP A 15 0.40 -3.07 -20.81
N LYS A 16 0.32 -4.36 -20.47
CA LYS A 16 0.89 -4.88 -19.22
C LYS A 16 2.39 -4.62 -19.09
N ARG A 17 3.17 -4.83 -20.16
CA ARG A 17 4.62 -4.57 -20.16
C ARG A 17 4.91 -3.06 -19.99
N ARG A 18 4.15 -2.21 -20.66
CA ARG A 18 4.29 -0.74 -20.54
C ARG A 18 3.96 -0.25 -19.13
N VAL A 19 2.86 -0.70 -18.55
CA VAL A 19 2.49 -0.41 -17.15
C VAL A 19 3.62 -0.81 -16.20
N LYS A 20 4.20 -2.01 -16.37
CA LYS A 20 5.32 -2.49 -15.55
C LYS A 20 6.57 -1.62 -15.69
N SER A 21 6.93 -1.25 -16.92
CA SER A 21 8.10 -0.40 -17.20
C SER A 21 7.96 0.98 -16.56
N GLU A 22 6.83 1.65 -16.81
CA GLU A 22 6.57 2.99 -16.26
C GLU A 22 6.47 2.98 -14.74
N TYR A 23 5.82 1.96 -14.17
CA TYR A 23 5.77 1.79 -12.72
C TYR A 23 7.17 1.66 -12.11
N MET A 24 8.06 0.86 -12.72
CA MET A 24 9.43 0.69 -12.24
C MET A 24 10.25 1.98 -12.38
N ARG A 25 10.09 2.71 -13.49
CA ARG A 25 10.73 4.02 -13.74
C ARG A 25 10.32 5.06 -12.69
N LEU A 26 9.02 5.24 -12.48
CA LEU A 26 8.47 6.17 -11.49
C LEU A 26 8.90 5.82 -10.07
N ARG A 27 8.88 4.53 -9.72
CA ARG A 27 9.32 4.04 -8.41
C ARG A 27 10.79 4.33 -8.15
N GLN A 28 11.68 4.12 -9.14
CA GLN A 28 13.10 4.44 -9.01
C GLN A 28 13.31 5.95 -8.87
N LEU A 29 12.67 6.75 -9.72
CA LEU A 29 12.78 8.21 -9.68
C LEU A 29 12.32 8.79 -8.34
N LYS A 30 11.16 8.36 -7.82
CA LYS A 30 10.68 8.76 -6.49
C LYS A 30 11.60 8.29 -5.38
N ARG A 31 12.14 7.08 -5.46
CA ARG A 31 13.11 6.57 -4.46
C ARG A 31 14.34 7.46 -4.38
N PHE A 32 14.88 7.90 -5.51
CA PHE A 32 16.03 8.81 -5.54
C PHE A 32 15.67 10.19 -4.98
N ARG A 33 14.57 10.80 -5.44
CA ARG A 33 14.12 12.12 -4.93
C ARG A 33 13.86 12.11 -3.43
N ARG A 34 13.22 11.05 -2.93
CA ARG A 34 12.83 10.91 -1.52
C ARG A 34 14.00 10.50 -0.61
N ALA A 35 15.13 10.06 -1.16
CA ALA A 35 16.25 9.56 -0.35
C ALA A 35 16.81 10.62 0.60
N ASP A 36 17.01 11.84 0.11
CA ASP A 36 17.56 12.94 0.91
C ASP A 36 16.54 13.46 1.94
N GLU A 37 15.27 13.55 1.55
CA GLU A 37 14.18 13.89 2.47
C GLU A 37 14.05 12.87 3.60
N VAL A 38 14.08 11.57 3.26
CA VAL A 38 14.02 10.49 4.25
C VAL A 38 15.23 10.51 5.16
N LYS A 39 16.44 10.76 4.63
CA LYS A 39 17.65 10.90 5.44
C LYS A 39 17.53 12.08 6.42
N SER A 40 17.02 13.22 5.97
CA SER A 40 16.73 14.37 6.83
C SER A 40 15.72 14.03 7.93
N MET A 41 14.62 13.37 7.55
CA MET A 41 13.58 12.93 8.49
C MET A 41 14.10 11.91 9.51
N PHE A 42 14.97 10.98 9.10
CA PHE A 42 15.63 10.04 10.02
C PHE A 42 16.52 10.77 11.04
N ASN A 43 17.27 11.78 10.61
CA ASN A 43 18.11 12.58 11.51
C ASN A 43 17.25 13.37 12.51
N SER A 44 16.17 14.01 12.05
CA SER A 44 15.23 14.68 12.95
C SER A 44 14.56 13.70 13.92
N ASN A 45 14.14 12.52 13.44
CA ASN A 45 13.57 11.49 14.29
C ASN A 45 14.59 10.95 15.31
N ARG A 46 15.88 10.85 14.93
CA ARG A 46 16.95 10.44 15.84
C ARG A 46 17.11 11.41 17.00
N GLN A 47 16.97 12.72 16.78
CA GLN A 47 16.96 13.71 17.86
C GLN A 47 15.80 13.47 18.83
N LYS A 48 14.58 13.24 18.31
CA LYS A 48 13.41 12.90 19.14
C LYS A 48 13.60 11.61 19.93
N ILE A 49 14.23 10.60 19.34
CA ILE A 49 14.58 9.36 20.04
C ILE A 49 15.53 9.68 21.19
N MET A 50 16.61 10.41 20.94
CA MET A 50 17.59 10.77 21.96
C MET A 50 16.95 11.50 23.13
N GLU A 51 16.17 12.55 22.87
CA GLU A 51 15.45 13.31 23.90
C GLU A 51 14.54 12.42 24.76
N ARG A 52 13.72 11.57 24.12
CA ARG A 52 12.80 10.66 24.83
C ARG A 52 13.55 9.60 25.62
N THR A 53 14.59 9.01 25.05
CA THR A 53 15.40 8.01 25.74
C THR A 53 16.16 8.62 26.90
N ASP A 54 16.60 9.87 26.81
CA ASP A 54 17.26 10.58 27.90
C ASP A 54 16.31 10.81 29.06
N ILE A 55 15.06 11.24 28.80
CA ILE A 55 14.02 11.36 29.85
C ILE A 55 13.82 10.02 30.56
N LEU A 56 13.60 8.93 29.80
CA LEU A 56 13.42 7.58 30.36
C LEU A 56 14.65 7.10 31.15
N ASN A 57 15.85 7.41 30.66
CA ASN A 57 17.10 7.05 31.33
C ASN A 57 17.30 7.84 32.64
N GLN A 58 16.94 9.13 32.67
CA GLN A 58 16.98 9.91 33.90
C GLN A 58 15.98 9.38 34.93
N GLU A 59 14.74 9.08 34.50
CA GLU A 59 13.75 8.43 35.38
C GLU A 59 14.27 7.09 35.91
N TRP A 60 14.88 6.26 35.07
CA TRP A 60 15.45 4.98 35.48
C TRP A 60 16.59 5.15 36.49
N LYS A 61 17.49 6.13 36.31
CA LYS A 61 18.59 6.42 37.26
C LYS A 61 18.11 6.79 38.66
N THR A 62 16.91 7.35 38.81
CA THR A 62 16.34 7.64 40.13
C THR A 62 15.85 6.39 40.86
N ARG A 63 15.62 5.28 40.14
CA ARG A 63 15.10 4.04 40.69
C ARG A 63 16.24 3.18 41.23
N ARG A 64 16.09 2.68 42.46
CA ARG A 64 16.97 1.66 43.03
C ARG A 64 16.26 0.31 43.02
N ILE A 65 16.41 -0.41 41.91
CA ILE A 65 15.81 -1.74 41.73
C ILE A 65 16.85 -2.78 42.16
N GLN A 66 16.47 -3.70 43.04
CA GLN A 66 17.35 -4.82 43.40
C GLN A 66 17.49 -5.76 42.19
N PRO A 67 18.72 -6.10 41.77
CA PRO A 67 18.93 -7.08 40.72
C PRO A 67 18.49 -8.47 41.19
N VAL A 68 18.22 -9.34 40.22
CA VAL A 68 17.84 -10.73 40.50
C VAL A 68 19.02 -11.47 41.11
N HIS A 69 18.77 -12.22 42.18
CA HIS A 69 19.76 -13.08 42.82
C HIS A 69 19.58 -14.52 42.35
N ILE A 70 20.68 -15.27 42.27
CA ILE A 70 20.63 -16.67 41.88
C ILE A 70 19.87 -17.50 42.93
N MET A 71 18.96 -18.33 42.44
CA MET A 71 18.26 -19.27 43.30
C MET A 71 19.20 -20.41 43.68
N THR A 72 19.62 -20.42 44.94
CA THR A 72 20.44 -21.49 45.52
C THR A 72 19.58 -22.33 46.45
N SER A 73 19.70 -23.66 46.37
CA SER A 73 18.95 -24.55 47.27
C SER A 73 19.51 -24.42 48.68
N VAL A 74 18.66 -24.08 49.65
CA VAL A 74 18.99 -24.28 51.05
C VAL A 74 18.78 -25.75 51.33
N SER A 75 19.85 -26.55 51.24
CA SER A 75 19.88 -28.00 51.50
C SER A 75 18.78 -28.77 50.75
N SER A 76 19.10 -29.28 49.56
CA SER A 76 18.22 -30.04 48.66
C SER A 76 17.23 -30.93 49.42
N LEU A 77 16.02 -30.39 49.66
CA LEU A 77 14.88 -31.16 50.14
C LEU A 77 14.68 -32.28 49.13
N ARG A 78 14.80 -33.54 49.58
CA ARG A 78 14.68 -34.71 48.70
C ARG A 78 13.35 -34.60 47.93
N GLY A 79 13.42 -34.49 46.60
CA GLY A 79 12.24 -34.43 45.73
C GLY A 79 12.05 -33.13 44.93
N SER A 80 12.90 -32.11 45.10
CA SER A 80 12.88 -30.97 44.18
C SER A 80 13.36 -31.39 42.78
N ARG A 81 12.59 -31.04 41.75
CA ARG A 81 13.04 -31.16 40.36
C ARG A 81 14.20 -30.18 40.13
N GLU A 82 15.11 -30.56 39.24
CA GLU A 82 16.27 -29.74 38.84
C GLU A 82 16.19 -29.50 37.33
N CYS A 83 16.71 -28.35 36.88
CA CYS A 83 16.93 -28.10 35.47
C CYS A 83 18.42 -27.95 35.22
N THR A 84 18.83 -28.45 34.06
CA THR A 84 20.23 -28.49 33.69
C THR A 84 20.43 -27.79 32.36
N VAL A 85 21.43 -26.92 32.32
CA VAL A 85 21.83 -26.19 31.12
C VAL A 85 23.19 -26.70 30.71
N ASP A 86 23.23 -27.29 29.52
CA ASP A 86 24.44 -27.74 28.85
C ASP A 86 24.98 -26.64 27.93
N THR A 87 26.29 -26.57 27.82
CA THR A 87 27.00 -25.56 27.02
C THR A 87 27.76 -26.24 25.89
N GLY A 88 27.74 -25.63 24.71
CA GLY A 88 28.53 -26.08 23.56
C GLY A 88 30.01 -25.68 23.64
N PHE A 89 30.38 -24.84 24.62
CA PHE A 89 31.75 -24.39 24.84
C PHE A 89 32.45 -25.29 25.84
N SER A 90 33.60 -25.85 25.46
CA SER A 90 34.39 -26.79 26.28
C SER A 90 34.95 -26.21 27.58
N GLU A 91 35.01 -24.88 27.69
CA GLU A 91 35.56 -24.16 28.86
C GLU A 91 34.54 -24.01 30.00
N PHE A 92 33.25 -24.21 29.72
CA PHE A 92 32.20 -24.03 30.71
C PHE A 92 31.66 -25.39 31.16
N SER A 93 31.48 -25.55 32.47
CA SER A 93 30.83 -26.73 33.02
C SER A 93 29.32 -26.65 32.88
N ARG A 94 28.69 -27.83 32.83
CA ARG A 94 27.24 -28.00 32.95
C ARG A 94 26.73 -27.36 34.23
N GLN A 95 25.68 -26.56 34.13
CA GLN A 95 25.07 -25.87 35.28
C GLN A 95 23.75 -26.53 35.67
N VAL A 96 23.56 -26.80 36.96
CA VAL A 96 22.35 -27.41 37.52
C VAL A 96 21.77 -26.49 38.58
N ILE A 97 20.49 -26.16 38.47
CA ILE A 97 19.75 -25.35 39.44
C ILE A 97 18.40 -25.99 39.78
N PRO A 98 17.83 -25.74 40.98
CA PRO A 98 16.50 -26.22 41.31
C PRO A 98 15.43 -25.62 40.37
N LEU A 99 14.41 -26.42 40.01
CA LEU A 99 13.29 -26.00 39.18
C LEU A 99 12.12 -25.55 40.06
N LYS A 100 11.85 -24.24 40.09
CA LYS A 100 10.71 -23.69 40.83
C LYS A 100 9.41 -23.98 40.08
N THR A 101 8.59 -24.87 40.63
CA THR A 101 7.22 -25.07 40.12
C THR A 101 6.37 -23.84 40.41
N LEU A 102 5.81 -23.25 39.34
CA LEU A 102 4.75 -22.24 39.45
C LEU A 102 3.45 -22.94 39.83
N ASN A 103 2.72 -22.37 40.78
CA ASN A 103 1.46 -22.96 41.24
C ASN A 103 0.42 -22.97 40.11
N ALA A 104 -0.44 -23.99 40.09
CA ALA A 104 -1.49 -24.10 39.10
C ALA A 104 -2.46 -22.91 39.20
N VAL A 105 -2.77 -22.31 38.06
CA VAL A 105 -3.77 -21.24 37.90
C VAL A 105 -4.86 -21.77 36.98
N ALA A 106 -6.12 -21.53 37.32
CA ALA A 106 -7.24 -21.95 36.50
C ALA A 106 -7.24 -21.22 35.15
N SER A 107 -7.31 -21.96 34.05
CA SER A 107 -7.45 -21.38 32.71
C SER A 107 -8.89 -20.96 32.46
N VAL A 108 -9.07 -19.89 31.69
CA VAL A 108 -10.36 -19.49 31.14
C VAL A 108 -10.57 -20.15 29.76
N PRO A 109 -11.83 -20.38 29.35
CA PRO A 109 -12.12 -20.83 27.99
C PRO A 109 -11.59 -19.86 26.93
N VAL A 110 -11.25 -20.40 25.74
CA VAL A 110 -10.81 -19.59 24.60
C VAL A 110 -11.98 -18.74 24.09
N MET A 111 -11.77 -17.44 23.97
CA MET A 111 -12.74 -16.49 23.42
C MET A 111 -11.98 -15.42 22.63
N TYR A 112 -12.41 -15.18 21.39
CA TYR A 112 -11.93 -14.06 20.60
C TYR A 112 -12.67 -12.78 20.98
N SER A 113 -12.00 -11.64 20.84
CA SER A 113 -12.63 -10.34 21.06
C SER A 113 -13.75 -10.13 20.04
N TRP A 114 -14.90 -9.67 20.50
CA TRP A 114 -16.05 -9.31 19.68
C TRP A 114 -16.64 -7.98 20.17
N SER A 115 -17.19 -7.19 19.25
CA SER A 115 -17.81 -5.90 19.56
C SER A 115 -19.26 -6.10 19.99
N PRO A 116 -19.71 -5.53 21.13
CA PRO A 116 -21.08 -5.68 21.59
C PRO A 116 -22.05 -4.93 20.67
N LEU A 117 -23.17 -5.58 20.31
CA LEU A 117 -24.22 -5.01 19.47
C LEU A 117 -25.57 -5.00 20.18
N GLN A 118 -26.27 -3.87 20.10
CA GLN A 118 -27.67 -3.73 20.56
C GLN A 118 -28.67 -3.94 19.42
N GLN A 119 -28.23 -3.78 18.18
CA GLN A 119 -28.97 -3.98 16.93
C GLN A 119 -28.02 -4.63 15.93
N ASN A 120 -28.57 -5.37 14.96
CA ASN A 120 -27.76 -5.96 13.89
C ASN A 120 -27.06 -4.87 13.09
N PHE A 121 -25.93 -5.23 12.48
CA PHE A 121 -25.13 -4.35 11.64
C PHE A 121 -25.01 -4.98 10.25
N MET A 122 -25.49 -4.28 9.23
CA MET A 122 -25.37 -4.69 7.83
C MET A 122 -23.92 -4.52 7.36
N VAL A 123 -23.36 -5.54 6.70
CA VAL A 123 -21.99 -5.55 6.20
C VAL A 123 -22.02 -6.00 4.74
N GLU A 124 -21.24 -5.34 3.89
CA GLU A 124 -21.07 -5.72 2.49
C GLU A 124 -20.18 -6.96 2.34
N ASP A 125 -20.39 -7.72 1.28
CA ASP A 125 -19.63 -8.95 1.03
C ASP A 125 -18.15 -8.65 0.76
N GLU A 126 -17.26 -9.33 1.48
CA GLU A 126 -15.83 -9.25 1.25
C GLU A 126 -15.45 -10.03 -0.02
N THR A 127 -14.88 -9.34 -1.02
CA THR A 127 -14.51 -9.93 -2.32
C THR A 127 -13.04 -10.39 -2.39
N VAL A 128 -12.24 -10.08 -1.38
CA VAL A 128 -10.80 -10.40 -1.30
C VAL A 128 -10.48 -10.93 0.09
N LEU A 129 -9.73 -12.03 0.14
CA LEU A 129 -9.29 -12.61 1.40
C LEU A 129 -8.09 -11.83 1.96
N HIS A 130 -8.28 -11.16 3.10
CA HIS A 130 -7.25 -10.33 3.74
C HIS A 130 -6.27 -11.11 4.64
N ASN A 131 -6.66 -12.31 5.09
CA ASN A 131 -5.87 -13.12 6.00
C ASN A 131 -6.11 -14.61 5.72
N ILE A 132 -5.04 -15.40 5.63
CA ILE A 132 -5.12 -16.86 5.61
C ILE A 132 -5.00 -17.35 7.06
N PRO A 133 -6.04 -17.99 7.63
CA PRO A 133 -6.00 -18.47 8.99
C PRO A 133 -4.85 -19.44 9.21
N TYR A 134 -4.01 -19.18 10.21
CA TYR A 134 -2.97 -20.12 10.63
C TYR A 134 -3.60 -21.23 11.47
N MET A 135 -3.49 -22.48 11.00
CA MET A 135 -4.07 -23.65 11.65
C MET A 135 -3.04 -24.58 12.29
N GLY A 136 -1.76 -24.20 12.29
CA GLY A 136 -0.67 -25.07 12.76
C GLY A 136 0.01 -25.81 11.62
N ASP A 137 1.34 -25.89 11.66
CA ASP A 137 2.16 -26.51 10.61
C ASP A 137 1.79 -28.01 10.43
N GLU A 138 1.48 -28.70 11.53
CA GLU A 138 1.10 -30.12 11.54
C GLU A 138 -0.19 -30.42 10.75
N ILE A 139 -1.09 -29.45 10.64
CA ILE A 139 -2.39 -29.56 9.93
C ILE A 139 -2.22 -29.13 8.47
N LEU A 140 -1.38 -28.13 8.21
CA LEU A 140 -1.08 -27.65 6.86
C LEU A 140 -0.43 -28.74 5.99
N ASP A 141 0.40 -29.60 6.59
CA ASP A 141 1.05 -30.72 5.90
C ASP A 141 0.09 -31.87 5.53
N GLN A 142 -1.12 -31.92 6.12
CA GLN A 142 -2.08 -33.01 5.92
C GLN A 142 -3.18 -32.67 4.90
N ASP A 143 -3.68 -31.43 4.89
CA ASP A 143 -4.81 -31.00 4.05
C ASP A 143 -4.53 -29.67 3.32
N GLY A 144 -3.57 -29.70 2.38
CA GLY A 144 -3.30 -28.55 1.49
C GLY A 144 -4.49 -28.18 0.59
N THR A 145 -5.42 -29.10 0.36
CA THR A 145 -6.64 -28.91 -0.43
C THR A 145 -7.61 -27.91 0.20
N PHE A 146 -7.69 -27.85 1.54
CA PHE A 146 -8.57 -26.90 2.24
C PHE A 146 -8.18 -25.45 1.94
N ILE A 147 -6.88 -25.14 1.92
CA ILE A 147 -6.39 -23.80 1.62
C ILE A 147 -6.69 -23.43 0.16
N GLU A 148 -6.50 -24.37 -0.77
CA GLU A 148 -6.83 -24.16 -2.18
C GLU A 148 -8.34 -23.88 -2.39
N GLU A 149 -9.21 -24.64 -1.71
CA GLU A 149 -10.66 -24.43 -1.74
C GLU A 149 -11.07 -23.09 -1.12
N LEU A 150 -10.46 -22.71 0.00
CA LEU A 150 -10.68 -21.41 0.64
C LEU A 150 -10.32 -20.27 -0.31
N ILE A 151 -9.16 -20.34 -0.96
CA ILE A 151 -8.70 -19.34 -1.92
C ILE A 151 -9.65 -19.28 -3.14
N LYS A 152 -10.16 -20.42 -3.59
CA LYS A 152 -11.11 -20.51 -4.70
C LYS A 152 -12.44 -19.81 -4.42
N ASN A 153 -12.91 -19.80 -3.17
CA ASN A 153 -14.13 -19.07 -2.79
C ASN A 153 -14.00 -17.55 -2.95
N TYR A 154 -12.76 -17.04 -2.98
CA TYR A 154 -12.44 -15.62 -3.20
C TYR A 154 -11.87 -15.38 -4.61
N ASP A 155 -12.19 -16.22 -5.60
CA ASP A 155 -11.68 -16.13 -6.98
C ASP A 155 -10.15 -16.10 -7.09
N GLY A 156 -9.42 -16.68 -6.12
CA GLY A 156 -7.96 -16.60 -6.09
C GLY A 156 -7.40 -15.28 -5.56
N LYS A 157 -8.25 -14.35 -5.08
CA LYS A 157 -7.84 -13.02 -4.63
C LYS A 157 -7.44 -13.05 -3.15
N VAL A 158 -6.13 -13.12 -2.90
CA VAL A 158 -5.54 -12.98 -1.56
C VAL A 158 -4.75 -11.68 -1.47
N HIS A 159 -4.91 -10.95 -0.36
CA HIS A 159 -4.14 -9.74 -0.11
C HIS A 159 -2.63 -10.04 -0.02
N GLY A 160 -1.84 -9.38 -0.87
CA GLY A 160 -0.37 -9.48 -0.86
C GLY A 160 0.24 -10.53 -1.80
N ASP A 161 -0.58 -11.33 -2.48
CA ASP A 161 -0.11 -12.32 -3.46
C ASP A 161 0.19 -11.67 -4.82
N ARG A 162 1.32 -10.93 -4.99
CA ARG A 162 1.80 -10.45 -6.32
C ARG A 162 3.29 -10.19 -6.52
N GLU A 163 3.67 -10.38 -7.79
CA GLU A 163 4.97 -10.06 -8.43
C GLU A 163 5.29 -8.55 -8.55
N CYS A 164 4.28 -7.67 -8.50
CA CYS A 164 4.48 -6.22 -8.58
C CYS A 164 4.21 -5.57 -7.22
N GLY A 165 5.22 -4.87 -6.70
CA GLY A 165 5.21 -4.30 -5.36
C GLY A 165 4.19 -3.17 -5.15
N PHE A 166 4.16 -2.68 -3.90
CA PHE A 166 3.29 -1.61 -3.39
C PHE A 166 3.07 -0.45 -4.37
N ILE A 167 1.80 -0.18 -4.73
CA ILE A 167 1.37 1.03 -5.42
C ILE A 167 0.64 1.93 -4.42
N ASN A 168 1.21 3.11 -4.16
CA ASN A 168 0.57 4.17 -3.38
C ASN A 168 -0.31 5.03 -4.30
N ASP A 169 -1.29 5.74 -3.74
CA ASP A 169 -2.18 6.65 -4.46
C ASP A 169 -1.40 7.72 -5.24
N GLU A 170 -0.31 8.26 -4.67
CA GLU A 170 0.58 9.18 -5.39
C GLU A 170 1.24 8.55 -6.63
N ILE A 171 1.70 7.31 -6.52
CA ILE A 171 2.34 6.60 -7.64
C ILE A 171 1.29 6.21 -8.67
N PHE A 172 0.08 5.87 -8.22
CA PHE A 172 -1.05 5.54 -9.07
C PHE A 172 -1.45 6.71 -9.96
N VAL A 173 -1.64 7.91 -9.40
CA VAL A 173 -1.98 9.11 -10.20
C VAL A 173 -0.90 9.44 -11.21
N GLU A 174 0.38 9.39 -10.81
CA GLU A 174 1.51 9.61 -11.71
C GLU A 174 1.62 8.54 -12.80
N LEU A 175 1.33 7.28 -12.47
CA LEU A 175 1.34 6.17 -13.42
C LEU A 175 0.25 6.35 -14.48
N VAL A 176 -0.98 6.66 -14.07
CA VAL A 176 -2.08 6.93 -15.01
C VAL A 176 -1.77 8.16 -15.86
N SER A 177 -1.22 9.23 -15.27
CA SER A 177 -0.83 10.42 -16.03
C SER A 177 0.33 10.15 -17.00
N ALA A 178 1.28 9.28 -16.67
CA ALA A 178 2.38 8.90 -17.56
C ALA A 178 1.86 8.04 -18.72
N LEU A 179 1.01 7.05 -18.43
CA LEU A 179 0.41 6.18 -19.44
C LEU A 179 -0.52 6.94 -20.40
N SER A 180 -1.20 7.99 -19.93
CA SER A 180 -2.01 8.87 -20.77
C SER A 180 -1.18 9.72 -21.74
N GLN A 181 0.08 10.02 -21.41
CA GLN A 181 0.98 10.72 -22.35
C GLN A 181 1.42 9.81 -23.50
N TYR A 182 1.55 8.50 -23.24
CA TYR A 182 1.86 7.53 -24.29
C TYR A 182 0.68 7.26 -25.22
N SER A 183 -0.56 7.30 -24.74
CA SER A 183 -1.75 7.09 -25.60
C SER A 183 -1.98 8.21 -26.61
N ASP A 184 -1.49 9.42 -26.34
CA ASP A 184 -1.57 10.55 -27.27
C ASP A 184 -0.45 10.53 -28.33
N ASN A 185 0.62 9.75 -28.11
CA ASN A 185 1.77 9.64 -29.04
C ASN A 185 1.66 8.45 -30.02
N GLU A 186 0.69 7.54 -29.84
CA GLU A 186 0.50 6.38 -30.75
C GLU A 186 -0.11 6.76 -32.11
N ASP A 187 -0.47 8.03 -32.34
CA ASP A 187 -0.95 8.51 -33.64
C ASP A 187 0.20 8.81 -34.63
N ASP A 188 1.48 8.84 -34.20
CA ASP A 188 2.62 9.21 -35.07
C ASP A 188 3.81 8.21 -35.12
N ASP A 189 3.91 7.21 -34.24
CA ASP A 189 5.11 6.36 -34.12
C ASP A 189 4.88 4.89 -34.61
N GLU A 190 4.80 4.68 -35.93
CA GLU A 190 4.85 3.33 -36.55
C GLU A 190 6.28 2.86 -36.94
N ASP A 191 7.35 3.65 -36.73
CA ASP A 191 8.65 3.40 -37.39
C ASP A 191 9.92 3.28 -36.49
N GLU A 192 9.84 2.83 -35.23
CA GLU A 192 11.04 2.69 -34.36
C GLU A 192 11.25 1.31 -33.70
N GLU A 193 10.98 0.19 -34.38
CA GLU A 193 11.29 -1.17 -33.85
C GLU A 193 12.45 -1.92 -34.55
N GLU A 194 13.38 -1.26 -35.26
CA GLU A 194 14.48 -1.97 -35.97
C GLU A 194 15.94 -1.68 -35.58
N GLN A 195 16.25 -0.99 -34.48
CA GLN A 195 17.67 -0.68 -34.13
C GLN A 195 18.11 -0.98 -32.70
N ASP A 196 17.80 -2.16 -32.15
CA ASP A 196 18.41 -2.59 -30.88
C ASP A 196 19.04 -4.00 -30.92
N PHE A 197 19.79 -4.29 -31.98
CA PHE A 197 20.73 -5.41 -32.01
C PHE A 197 22.14 -4.93 -32.39
N LYS A 198 23.08 -5.16 -31.46
CA LYS A 198 24.55 -4.87 -31.45
C LYS A 198 24.85 -3.52 -30.78
N VAL A 199 25.56 -3.44 -29.65
CA VAL A 199 26.94 -3.91 -29.44
C VAL A 199 27.22 -4.16 -27.94
N ASP A 200 27.80 -5.32 -27.65
CA ASP A 200 28.44 -5.69 -26.37
C ASP A 200 29.80 -5.00 -26.18
N LYS A 201 30.14 -4.71 -24.91
CA LYS A 201 31.50 -4.54 -24.31
C LYS A 201 32.39 -3.35 -24.74
N MET A 202 32.74 -2.49 -23.77
CA MET A 202 34.08 -2.43 -23.11
C MET A 202 34.41 -1.03 -22.52
N ASP A 203 34.80 -1.03 -21.23
CA ASP A 203 35.77 -0.21 -20.48
C ASP A 203 35.72 1.34 -20.28
N LEU A 204 35.69 1.69 -18.98
CA LEU A 204 36.51 2.61 -18.17
C LEU A 204 37.12 3.93 -18.74
N CYS A 205 36.70 5.01 -18.05
CA CYS A 205 37.43 6.15 -17.46
C CYS A 205 38.19 7.24 -18.28
N ASP A 206 37.73 8.48 -18.01
CA ASP A 206 38.46 9.72 -17.66
C ASP A 206 38.97 10.69 -18.75
N GLY A 207 38.70 11.99 -18.53
CA GLY A 207 39.51 13.11 -19.06
C GLY A 207 38.85 14.18 -19.96
N LYS A 208 38.47 15.30 -19.32
CA LYS A 208 38.70 16.73 -19.70
C LYS A 208 37.71 17.55 -20.58
N GLU A 209 37.26 18.64 -19.92
CA GLU A 209 37.23 20.07 -20.30
C GLU A 209 36.25 20.64 -21.36
N GLN A 210 35.50 21.66 -20.91
CA GLN A 210 34.60 22.63 -21.59
C GLN A 210 35.37 23.65 -22.49
N PRO A 211 34.80 24.75 -23.09
CA PRO A 211 33.41 25.28 -23.18
C PRO A 211 33.00 25.83 -24.61
N GLU A 212 31.88 26.61 -24.64
CA GLU A 212 31.45 27.65 -25.61
C GLU A 212 30.37 27.21 -26.63
N ASP A 213 29.09 27.48 -26.38
CA ASP A 213 28.29 28.71 -26.62
C ASP A 213 27.98 28.98 -28.11
N HIS A 214 26.75 28.65 -28.52
CA HIS A 214 26.07 29.34 -29.61
C HIS A 214 24.55 29.36 -29.37
N ARG A 215 24.09 30.51 -28.84
CA ARG A 215 22.71 30.98 -28.90
C ARG A 215 22.19 31.01 -30.35
N LYS A 216 20.97 30.53 -30.56
CA LYS A 216 20.05 31.16 -31.52
C LYS A 216 18.59 31.01 -31.11
N ASP A 217 17.99 32.16 -30.82
CA ASP A 217 16.57 32.39 -30.67
C ASP A 217 15.74 31.73 -31.78
N ARG A 218 14.68 31.05 -31.36
CA ARG A 218 13.42 31.07 -32.11
C ARG A 218 12.24 30.89 -31.14
N LEU A 219 11.72 32.03 -30.68
CA LEU A 219 10.36 32.14 -30.18
C LEU A 219 9.41 31.75 -31.31
N GLU A 220 8.59 30.73 -31.10
CA GLU A 220 7.24 30.66 -31.68
C GLU A 220 6.37 29.80 -30.76
N GLY A 221 5.31 30.43 -30.25
CA GLY A 221 4.43 29.88 -29.26
C GLY A 221 3.62 28.68 -29.78
N ARG A 222 3.54 27.66 -28.94
CA ARG A 222 2.36 26.79 -28.89
C ARG A 222 1.85 26.81 -27.46
N THR A 223 0.76 27.54 -27.29
CA THR A 223 -0.17 27.41 -26.18
C THR A 223 -0.58 25.93 -26.09
N ASN A 224 0.01 25.19 -25.14
CA ASN A 224 -0.49 23.88 -24.76
C ASN A 224 -1.78 24.10 -23.97
N ASP A 225 -2.89 24.21 -24.71
CA ASP A 225 -4.22 24.25 -24.14
C ASP A 225 -4.46 23.02 -23.28
N ILE A 226 -4.81 23.31 -22.04
CA ILE A 226 -5.10 22.40 -20.95
C ILE A 226 -6.45 21.75 -21.26
N ASN A 227 -6.46 20.72 -22.09
CA ASN A 227 -7.57 19.77 -22.18
C ASN A 227 -6.99 18.37 -22.22
N LYS A 228 -6.42 17.94 -21.07
CA LYS A 228 -6.13 16.51 -20.86
C LYS A 228 -7.47 15.78 -20.94
N LYS A 229 -7.71 15.08 -22.05
CA LYS A 229 -8.82 14.14 -22.17
C LYS A 229 -8.70 13.14 -21.02
N PHE A 230 -9.84 12.73 -20.47
CA PHE A 230 -9.87 11.71 -19.43
C PHE A 230 -9.12 10.45 -19.94
N PRO A 231 -8.26 9.82 -19.12
CA PRO A 231 -7.45 8.68 -19.57
C PRO A 231 -8.31 7.55 -20.14
N SER A 232 -7.77 6.84 -21.15
CA SER A 232 -8.47 5.76 -21.84
C SER A 232 -8.79 4.57 -20.91
N ASP A 233 -9.97 3.97 -21.08
CA ASP A 233 -10.41 2.78 -20.31
C ASP A 233 -9.43 1.61 -20.42
N LYS A 234 -8.70 1.50 -21.55
CA LYS A 234 -7.65 0.49 -21.77
C LYS A 234 -6.50 0.59 -20.76
N ILE A 235 -6.22 1.79 -20.25
CA ILE A 235 -5.18 2.03 -19.24
C ILE A 235 -5.62 1.44 -17.90
N PHE A 236 -6.88 1.68 -17.50
CA PHE A 236 -7.44 1.16 -16.25
C PHE A 236 -7.59 -0.37 -16.28
N GLU A 237 -7.94 -0.95 -17.43
CA GLU A 237 -7.92 -2.41 -17.63
C GLU A 237 -6.53 -3.01 -17.46
N ALA A 238 -5.52 -2.40 -18.09
CA ALA A 238 -4.14 -2.84 -17.98
C ALA A 238 -3.61 -2.73 -16.54
N ILE A 239 -3.92 -1.64 -15.82
CA ILE A 239 -3.55 -1.46 -14.41
C ILE A 239 -4.31 -2.45 -13.53
N SER A 240 -5.63 -2.61 -13.68
CA SER A 240 -6.44 -3.58 -12.93
C SER A 240 -5.95 -5.00 -13.14
N SER A 241 -5.40 -5.32 -14.31
CA SER A 241 -4.80 -6.64 -14.58
C SER A 241 -3.44 -6.88 -13.92
N MET A 242 -2.69 -5.81 -13.61
CA MET A 242 -1.40 -5.85 -12.90
C MET A 242 -1.60 -5.71 -11.38
N PHE A 243 -2.65 -5.00 -10.97
CA PHE A 243 -3.06 -4.73 -9.59
C PHE A 243 -4.51 -5.15 -9.28
N PRO A 244 -4.94 -6.41 -9.49
CA PRO A 244 -6.31 -6.86 -9.15
C PRO A 244 -6.74 -6.72 -7.66
N ASP A 245 -5.84 -6.36 -6.73
CA ASP A 245 -6.13 -6.09 -5.31
C ASP A 245 -6.58 -4.63 -5.08
N LYS A 246 -6.34 -3.75 -6.05
CA LYS A 246 -6.68 -2.33 -5.98
C LYS A 246 -8.05 -2.02 -6.56
N GLY A 247 -8.76 -3.05 -7.02
CA GLY A 247 -10.13 -2.95 -7.49
C GLY A 247 -10.31 -3.28 -8.96
N SER A 248 -11.58 -3.32 -9.36
CA SER A 248 -12.01 -3.42 -10.75
C SER A 248 -11.59 -2.18 -11.57
N THR A 249 -11.77 -2.24 -12.89
CA THR A 249 -11.49 -1.09 -13.78
C THR A 249 -12.30 0.14 -13.40
N GLU A 250 -13.56 -0.05 -12.99
CA GLU A 250 -14.45 1.04 -12.58
C GLU A 250 -14.03 1.64 -11.24
N GLU A 251 -13.68 0.81 -10.25
CA GLU A 251 -13.17 1.29 -8.95
C GLU A 251 -11.89 2.11 -9.12
N LEU A 252 -10.95 1.66 -9.98
CA LEU A 252 -9.72 2.41 -10.25
C LEU A 252 -9.98 3.74 -10.98
N LYS A 253 -10.98 3.76 -11.87
CA LYS A 253 -11.38 4.96 -12.61
C LYS A 253 -12.05 5.99 -11.70
N GLU A 254 -12.93 5.53 -10.81
CA GLU A 254 -13.56 6.35 -9.78
C GLU A 254 -12.51 6.89 -8.80
N LYS A 255 -11.62 6.02 -8.31
CA LYS A 255 -10.49 6.42 -7.46
C LYS A 255 -9.57 7.43 -8.14
N TYR A 256 -9.30 7.30 -9.44
CA TYR A 256 -8.50 8.28 -10.17
C TYR A 256 -9.22 9.64 -10.29
N LYS A 257 -10.54 9.64 -10.50
CA LYS A 257 -11.34 10.89 -10.48
C LYS A 257 -11.27 11.56 -9.11
N GLU A 258 -11.52 10.82 -8.04
CA GLU A 258 -11.43 11.35 -6.67
C GLU A 258 -10.06 11.94 -6.34
N LEU A 259 -8.98 11.30 -6.78
CA LEU A 259 -7.61 11.75 -6.52
C LEU A 259 -7.15 12.91 -7.41
N THR A 260 -7.76 13.11 -8.59
CA THR A 260 -7.35 14.14 -9.56
C THR A 260 -8.28 15.34 -9.65
N GLU A 261 -9.54 15.19 -9.23
CA GLU A 261 -10.44 16.31 -9.00
C GLU A 261 -9.85 17.14 -7.86
N GLN A 262 -9.19 18.24 -8.25
CA GLN A 262 -8.65 19.23 -7.31
C GLN A 262 -9.80 19.70 -6.42
N GLN A 263 -9.83 19.25 -5.17
CA GLN A 263 -10.50 19.99 -4.11
C GLN A 263 -9.73 21.29 -3.90
N LEU A 264 -9.99 22.28 -4.75
CA LEU A 264 -9.77 23.68 -4.37
C LEU A 264 -10.45 23.87 -3.00
N PRO A 265 -9.82 24.54 -2.01
CA PRO A 265 -10.43 24.73 -0.70
C PRO A 265 -11.83 25.35 -0.83
N GLY A 266 -12.88 24.53 -0.65
CA GLY A 266 -14.28 24.95 -0.78
C GLY A 266 -14.95 24.77 -2.15
N ALA A 267 -14.28 24.20 -3.16
CA ALA A 267 -14.95 23.75 -4.39
C ALA A 267 -15.58 22.38 -4.13
N LEU A 268 -16.90 22.39 -3.97
CA LEU A 268 -17.69 21.18 -3.98
C LEU A 268 -17.74 20.61 -5.41
N PRO A 269 -17.78 19.28 -5.58
CA PRO A 269 -18.05 18.66 -6.88
C PRO A 269 -19.27 19.29 -7.57
N PRO A 270 -19.36 19.28 -8.91
CA PRO A 270 -20.44 19.95 -9.65
C PRO A 270 -21.86 19.52 -9.21
N GLU A 271 -21.98 18.29 -8.70
CA GLU A 271 -23.22 17.66 -8.23
C GLU A 271 -23.50 17.90 -6.73
N CYS A 272 -22.58 18.52 -6.01
CA CYS A 272 -22.73 18.86 -4.60
C CYS A 272 -23.30 20.27 -4.43
N THR A 273 -24.42 20.37 -3.70
CA THR A 273 -25.04 21.65 -3.36
C THR A 273 -24.31 22.30 -2.18
N PRO A 274 -23.84 23.56 -2.28
CA PRO A 274 -23.18 24.25 -1.17
C PRO A 274 -24.12 24.47 0.01
N ASN A 275 -23.55 24.48 1.22
CA ASN A 275 -24.31 24.73 2.44
C ASN A 275 -25.04 26.08 2.36
N ILE A 276 -26.35 26.05 2.60
CA ILE A 276 -27.21 27.23 2.58
C ILE A 276 -26.84 28.27 3.64
N ASP A 277 -26.28 27.83 4.77
CA ASP A 277 -25.81 28.70 5.86
C ASP A 277 -24.36 29.18 5.66
N GLY A 278 -23.71 28.78 4.55
CA GLY A 278 -22.32 29.06 4.27
C GLY A 278 -22.07 30.31 3.42
N PRO A 279 -20.83 30.85 3.41
CA PRO A 279 -20.47 32.01 2.59
C PRO A 279 -20.51 31.72 1.07
N ASN A 280 -20.49 30.45 0.67
CA ASN A 280 -20.53 29.99 -0.72
C ASN A 280 -21.94 29.53 -1.15
N ALA A 281 -22.99 29.93 -0.45
CA ALA A 281 -24.36 29.56 -0.77
C ALA A 281 -24.74 29.99 -2.20
N ARG A 282 -25.40 29.10 -2.93
CA ARG A 282 -25.85 29.34 -4.31
C ARG A 282 -27.36 29.17 -4.40
N SER A 283 -27.98 29.94 -5.29
CA SER A 283 -29.40 29.75 -5.64
C SER A 283 -29.53 28.47 -6.47
N VAL A 284 -30.14 27.44 -5.88
CA VAL A 284 -30.34 26.11 -6.48
C VAL A 284 -31.81 25.70 -6.37
N GLN A 285 -32.22 24.67 -7.11
CA GLN A 285 -33.59 24.16 -7.00
C GLN A 285 -33.86 23.49 -5.65
N ARG A 286 -35.13 23.39 -5.25
CA ARG A 286 -35.55 22.69 -4.03
C ARG A 286 -35.03 21.26 -3.98
N GLU A 287 -35.15 20.51 -5.08
CA GLU A 287 -34.70 19.11 -5.12
C GLU A 287 -33.20 18.99 -4.92
N GLN A 288 -32.40 19.89 -5.51
CA GLN A 288 -30.95 19.94 -5.32
C GLN A 288 -30.56 20.30 -3.88
N SER A 289 -31.33 21.16 -3.22
CA SER A 289 -31.12 21.53 -1.81
C SER A 289 -31.42 20.38 -0.86
N LEU A 290 -32.41 19.54 -1.20
CA LEU A 290 -32.86 18.43 -0.35
C LEU A 290 -32.26 17.08 -0.75
N HIS A 291 -31.50 17.01 -1.85
CA HIS A 291 -31.02 15.77 -2.44
C HIS A 291 -30.28 14.88 -1.42
N SER A 292 -29.27 15.41 -0.73
CA SER A 292 -28.51 14.65 0.27
C SER A 292 -29.40 14.15 1.41
N PHE A 293 -30.37 14.96 1.84
CA PHE A 293 -31.31 14.56 2.88
C PHE A 293 -32.26 13.46 2.41
N HIS A 294 -32.76 13.53 1.18
CA HIS A 294 -33.65 12.51 0.62
C HIS A 294 -32.91 11.20 0.32
N THR A 295 -31.69 11.27 -0.17
CA THR A 295 -30.91 10.08 -0.58
C THR A 295 -30.35 9.32 0.61
N LEU A 296 -29.82 10.01 1.63
CA LEU A 296 -29.15 9.35 2.76
C LEU A 296 -30.09 9.03 3.93
N PHE A 297 -31.28 9.62 3.99
CA PHE A 297 -32.19 9.39 5.12
C PHE A 297 -32.93 8.06 5.01
N CYS A 298 -32.73 7.20 6.00
CA CYS A 298 -33.52 5.99 6.12
C CYS A 298 -34.84 6.24 6.84
N ARG A 299 -35.95 6.14 6.10
CA ARG A 299 -37.31 6.29 6.64
C ARG A 299 -37.69 5.24 7.70
N ARG A 300 -37.00 4.09 7.73
CA ARG A 300 -37.31 2.98 8.63
C ARG A 300 -36.77 3.19 10.04
N CYS A 301 -35.57 3.75 10.17
CA CYS A 301 -34.88 3.93 11.45
C CYS A 301 -34.63 5.39 11.83
N PHE A 302 -35.01 6.34 10.95
CA PHE A 302 -34.92 7.79 11.16
C PHE A 302 -33.49 8.30 11.36
N LYS A 303 -32.52 7.70 10.67
CA LYS A 303 -31.09 8.06 10.68
C LYS A 303 -30.59 8.29 9.26
N TYR A 304 -29.55 9.11 9.10
CA TYR A 304 -28.79 9.20 7.85
C TYR A 304 -27.76 8.08 7.78
N ASP A 305 -27.60 7.48 6.60
CA ASP A 305 -26.59 6.45 6.33
C ASP A 305 -26.61 5.32 7.36
N CYS A 306 -27.74 4.62 7.46
CA CYS A 306 -27.97 3.67 8.54
C CYS A 306 -27.30 2.32 8.31
N PHE A 307 -26.81 1.71 9.39
CA PHE A 307 -26.16 0.39 9.39
C PHE A 307 -27.12 -0.81 9.44
N LEU A 308 -28.38 -0.65 9.02
CA LEU A 308 -29.45 -1.66 9.14
C LEU A 308 -29.99 -2.08 7.78
#